data_AF-A0A8J3KSM4-F1
#
_entry.id   AF-A0A8J3KSM4-F1
#
_cell.length_a   1.000
_cell.length_b   1.000
_cell.length_c   1.000
_cell.angle_alpha   90.00
_cell.angle_beta   90.00
_cell.angle_gamma   90.00
#
_symmetry.space_group_name_H-M   'P 1'
#
loop_
_entity.id
_entity.type
_entity.pdbx_description
1 polymer ?
#
loop_
_entity_poly.entity_id
_entity_poly.type
_entity_poly.pdbx_seq_one_letter_code
_entity_poly.pdbx_strand_id
1 'polypeptide(L)'
;MPLRPTRPSNRALPLATACLAGAALLGGCGVPPELQPKPGGTVPQPSVSPSAVTLPPSFSLPPSAPPSSPGPFPELTVTDCQGRPGGDQIIAAVRRKSSILPGSGTVTVTRPPVCAGTWQYTVLTVPGREPLQVVTKGVPTSLDLVTAGTDICTVEVRNFAPPGIRITAGC
;
A
#
# COMPACT_ATOMS: atom_id res chain seq x y z
N MET A 1 -17.94 44.27 36.98
CA MET A 1 -18.12 44.19 35.51
C MET A 1 -18.26 42.73 35.11
N PRO A 2 -19.45 42.21 34.79
CA PRO A 2 -19.63 40.82 34.38
C PRO A 2 -19.72 40.71 32.85
N LEU A 3 -18.96 39.78 32.25
CA LEU A 3 -19.23 39.32 30.90
C LEU A 3 -19.87 37.93 30.98
N ARG A 4 -21.13 37.86 30.55
CA ARG A 4 -21.92 36.64 30.34
C ARG A 4 -21.41 35.91 29.09
N PRO A 5 -21.15 34.60 29.15
CA PRO A 5 -21.19 33.75 27.97
C PRO A 5 -22.59 33.22 27.72
N THR A 6 -23.04 33.40 26.48
CA THR A 6 -24.35 33.05 25.95
C THR A 6 -24.44 31.56 25.63
N ARG A 7 -25.51 30.95 26.14
CA ARG A 7 -26.07 29.60 25.93
C ARG A 7 -25.94 29.02 24.51
N PRO A 8 -25.54 27.74 24.31
CA PRO A 8 -26.00 26.96 23.17
C PRO A 8 -27.39 26.36 23.45
N SER A 9 -28.32 26.69 22.56
CA SER A 9 -29.71 26.27 22.59
C SER A 9 -29.86 24.82 22.14
N ASN A 10 -30.53 24.05 22.98
CA ASN A 10 -31.02 22.69 22.79
C ASN A 10 -32.07 22.64 21.66
N ARG A 11 -32.14 21.57 20.86
CA ARG A 11 -33.40 21.02 20.33
C ARG A 11 -33.22 19.60 19.79
N ALA A 12 -34.20 18.78 20.16
CA ALA A 12 -34.23 17.33 20.10
C ALA A 12 -34.78 16.76 18.78
N LEU A 13 -34.50 15.46 18.60
CA LEU A 13 -35.06 14.40 17.73
C LEU A 13 -36.55 14.56 17.31
N PRO A 14 -37.02 13.96 16.18
CA PRO A 14 -37.49 12.55 16.24
C PRO A 14 -37.56 11.69 14.93
N LEU A 15 -37.72 10.36 15.17
CA LEU A 15 -38.52 9.30 14.49
C LEU A 15 -38.58 9.13 12.94
N ALA A 16 -38.37 7.89 12.46
CA ALA A 16 -39.41 7.00 11.87
C ALA A 16 -38.77 5.79 11.12
N THR A 17 -39.07 4.50 11.41
CA THR A 17 -40.10 3.60 10.78
C THR A 17 -40.03 3.55 9.24
N ALA A 18 -40.09 2.44 8.48
CA ALA A 18 -40.08 0.98 8.64
C ALA A 18 -40.09 0.36 7.22
N CYS A 19 -39.97 -0.97 7.14
CA CYS A 19 -40.60 -1.89 6.18
C CYS A 19 -39.91 -2.37 4.86
N LEU A 20 -39.98 -3.72 4.73
CA LEU A 20 -40.24 -4.54 3.53
C LEU A 20 -39.03 -4.85 2.60
N ALA A 21 -38.49 -6.08 2.64
CA ALA A 21 -38.98 -7.30 1.99
C ALA A 21 -38.53 -7.43 0.52
N GLY A 22 -37.85 -8.54 0.19
CA GLY A 22 -37.52 -8.89 -1.18
C GLY A 22 -36.57 -10.09 -1.28
N ALA A 23 -37.14 -11.28 -1.36
CA ALA A 23 -36.47 -12.52 -1.70
C ALA A 23 -36.20 -12.62 -3.22
N ALA A 24 -35.30 -13.55 -3.59
CA ALA A 24 -34.97 -14.02 -4.96
C ALA A 24 -34.16 -13.03 -5.81
N LEU A 25 -33.01 -13.41 -6.39
CA LEU A 25 -32.94 -14.34 -7.52
C LEU A 25 -31.73 -15.28 -7.46
N LEU A 26 -32.06 -16.56 -7.65
CA LEU A 26 -31.17 -17.59 -8.18
C LEU A 26 -30.74 -17.26 -9.61
N GLY A 27 -29.53 -17.69 -9.97
CA GLY A 27 -29.22 -18.12 -11.33
C GLY A 27 -28.27 -17.21 -12.10
N GLY A 28 -27.15 -17.80 -12.54
CA GLY A 28 -26.37 -17.21 -13.63
C GLY A 28 -24.86 -17.42 -13.59
N CYS A 29 -24.35 -18.63 -13.35
CA CYS A 29 -23.06 -19.00 -13.92
C CYS A 29 -23.24 -19.13 -15.44
N GLY A 30 -23.13 -18.03 -16.16
CA GLY A 30 -23.07 -18.04 -17.63
C GLY A 30 -21.65 -18.38 -18.06
N VAL A 31 -21.42 -19.63 -18.47
CA VAL A 31 -20.19 -19.98 -19.20
C VAL A 31 -20.32 -19.40 -20.61
N PRO A 32 -19.33 -18.65 -21.13
CA PRO A 32 -19.40 -18.10 -22.47
C PRO A 32 -19.37 -19.25 -23.51
N PRO A 33 -20.33 -19.31 -24.46
CA PRO A 33 -20.34 -20.32 -25.50
C PRO A 33 -19.39 -19.88 -26.63
N GLU A 34 -18.10 -20.14 -26.46
CA GLU A 34 -17.10 -19.93 -27.52
C GLU A 34 -16.06 -21.06 -27.56
N LEU A 35 -16.49 -22.28 -27.18
CA LEU A 35 -15.70 -23.50 -27.37
C LEU A 35 -16.60 -24.63 -27.85
N GLN A 36 -17.16 -24.47 -29.05
CA GLN A 36 -17.59 -25.62 -29.84
C GLN A 36 -16.56 -25.88 -30.93
N PRO A 37 -15.66 -26.88 -30.76
CA PRO A 37 -14.80 -27.34 -31.83
C PRO A 37 -15.69 -27.94 -32.93
N LYS A 38 -15.67 -27.34 -34.13
CA LYS A 38 -16.28 -27.92 -35.32
C LYS A 38 -15.46 -29.13 -35.76
N PRO A 39 -16.04 -30.35 -35.83
CA PRO A 39 -15.36 -31.50 -36.40
C PRO A 39 -15.37 -31.38 -37.93
N GLY A 40 -14.20 -31.50 -38.56
CA GLY A 40 -14.08 -31.64 -40.01
C GLY A 40 -13.62 -30.37 -40.72
N GLY A 41 -12.31 -30.18 -40.78
CA GLY A 41 -11.65 -29.24 -41.67
C GLY A 41 -10.25 -29.75 -41.96
N THR A 42 -10.07 -30.43 -43.09
CA THR A 42 -8.76 -30.85 -43.58
C THR A 42 -7.95 -29.61 -43.93
N VAL A 43 -6.91 -29.32 -43.15
CA VAL A 43 -5.99 -28.21 -43.42
C VAL A 43 -4.90 -28.68 -44.41
N PRO A 44 -4.63 -27.95 -45.50
CA PRO A 44 -3.50 -28.27 -46.38
C PRO A 44 -2.17 -28.10 -45.65
N GLN A 45 -1.33 -29.14 -45.72
CA GLN A 45 -0.02 -29.23 -45.09
C GLN A 45 1.00 -28.34 -45.82
N PRO A 46 1.59 -27.31 -45.19
CA PRO A 46 2.70 -26.57 -45.78
C PRO A 46 3.99 -27.41 -45.73
N SER A 47 4.66 -27.48 -46.87
CA SER A 47 5.99 -28.09 -47.03
C SER A 47 7.02 -27.26 -46.27
N VAL A 48 7.73 -27.86 -45.31
CA VAL A 48 8.74 -27.17 -44.48
C VAL A 48 10.10 -27.27 -45.16
N SER A 49 10.54 -26.14 -45.74
CA SER A 49 11.94 -25.90 -46.08
C SER A 49 12.73 -25.60 -44.80
N PRO A 50 13.99 -26.06 -44.62
CA PRO A 50 14.76 -25.78 -43.41
C PRO A 50 15.20 -24.30 -43.39
N SER A 51 14.38 -23.44 -42.79
CA SER A 51 14.78 -22.08 -42.42
C SER A 51 15.57 -22.14 -41.12
N ALA A 52 16.77 -21.57 -41.13
CA ALA A 52 17.63 -21.43 -39.97
C ALA A 52 16.89 -20.76 -38.80
N VAL A 53 16.86 -21.41 -37.65
CA VAL A 53 16.28 -20.87 -36.42
C VAL A 53 17.28 -19.85 -35.85
N THR A 54 17.02 -18.57 -36.11
CA THR A 54 17.63 -17.48 -35.32
C THR A 54 16.96 -17.51 -33.94
N LEU A 55 17.70 -17.94 -32.91
CA LEU A 55 17.21 -17.87 -31.53
C LEU A 55 16.96 -16.40 -31.14
N PRO A 56 15.86 -16.07 -30.44
CA PRO A 56 15.64 -14.75 -29.89
C PRO A 56 16.75 -14.41 -28.87
N PRO A 57 17.13 -13.13 -28.73
CA PRO A 57 18.11 -12.72 -27.73
C PRO A 57 17.66 -13.17 -26.34
N SER A 58 18.57 -13.79 -25.60
CA SER A 58 18.33 -14.24 -24.24
C SER A 58 17.96 -13.04 -23.36
N PHE A 59 16.70 -12.96 -22.93
CA PHE A 59 16.31 -12.01 -21.89
C PHE A 59 17.03 -12.41 -20.60
N SER A 60 17.96 -11.57 -20.15
CA SER A 60 18.55 -11.72 -18.83
C SER A 60 17.45 -11.48 -17.81
N LEU A 61 17.14 -12.49 -16.99
CA LEU A 61 16.27 -12.32 -15.84
C LEU A 61 16.82 -11.19 -14.96
N PRO A 62 15.96 -10.28 -14.45
CA PRO A 62 16.42 -9.28 -13.50
C PRO A 62 17.07 -9.99 -12.32
N PRO A 63 18.17 -9.46 -11.76
CA PRO A 63 18.83 -10.08 -10.61
C PRO A 63 17.80 -10.27 -9.49
N SER A 64 17.69 -11.51 -8.98
CA SER A 64 16.96 -11.77 -7.75
C SER A 64 17.48 -10.79 -6.70
N ALA A 65 16.57 -10.00 -6.13
CA ALA A 65 16.91 -9.13 -5.01
C ALA A 65 17.59 -9.98 -3.93
N PRO A 66 18.67 -9.46 -3.29
CA PRO A 66 19.37 -10.19 -2.25
C PRO A 66 18.39 -10.62 -1.16
N PRO A 67 18.57 -11.79 -0.54
CA PRO A 67 17.71 -12.22 0.55
C PRO A 67 17.81 -11.20 1.69
N SER A 68 16.68 -10.57 2.04
CA SER A 68 16.57 -9.79 3.27
C SER A 68 16.92 -10.71 4.43
N SER A 69 17.89 -10.30 5.26
CA SER A 69 18.18 -11.02 6.50
C SER A 69 16.90 -11.09 7.34
N PRO A 70 16.57 -12.24 7.98
CA PRO A 70 15.35 -12.37 8.74
C PRO A 70 15.25 -11.25 9.78
N GLY A 71 14.32 -10.33 9.54
CA GLY A 71 14.06 -9.23 10.45
C GLY A 71 13.34 -9.71 11.72
N PRO A 72 13.25 -8.85 12.74
CA PRO A 72 12.51 -9.15 13.97
C PRO A 72 10.98 -9.27 13.76
N PHE A 73 10.48 -8.91 12.58
CA PHE A 73 9.06 -8.91 12.22
C PHE A 73 8.81 -9.80 10.99
N PRO A 74 7.59 -10.36 10.84
CA PRO A 74 7.22 -11.08 9.61
C PRO A 74 7.37 -10.20 8.38
N GLU A 75 7.71 -10.77 7.23
CA GLU A 75 7.92 -10.00 5.99
C GLU A 75 6.66 -9.93 5.09
N LEU A 76 5.79 -10.95 5.18
CA LEU A 76 4.60 -11.07 4.34
C LEU A 76 3.41 -10.26 4.85
N THR A 77 3.40 -9.93 6.14
CA THR A 77 2.32 -9.18 6.81
C THR A 77 2.91 -8.06 7.65
N VAL A 78 2.11 -7.03 7.93
CA VAL A 78 2.48 -5.97 8.86
C VAL A 78 1.97 -6.27 10.25
N THR A 79 2.75 -5.89 11.25
CA THR A 79 2.38 -5.95 12.67
C THR A 79 2.62 -4.60 13.32
N ASP A 80 2.00 -4.33 14.47
CA ASP A 80 2.35 -3.14 15.25
C ASP A 80 3.81 -3.22 15.68
N CYS A 81 4.54 -2.10 15.53
CA CYS A 81 5.96 -2.01 15.85
C CYS A 81 6.28 -2.12 17.36
N GLN A 82 5.30 -2.36 18.23
CA GLN A 82 5.44 -2.42 19.69
C GLN A 82 6.07 -1.13 20.26
N GLY A 83 5.69 0.01 19.68
CA GLY A 83 6.24 1.32 20.02
C GLY A 83 7.69 1.56 19.58
N ARG A 84 8.28 0.70 18.74
CA ARG A 84 9.67 0.82 18.29
C ARG A 84 9.84 0.52 16.79
N PRO A 85 10.07 1.53 15.93
CA PRO A 85 10.16 2.96 16.24
C PRO A 85 8.81 3.56 16.65
N GLY A 86 8.87 4.57 17.52
CA GLY A 86 7.72 5.40 17.83
C GLY A 86 7.49 6.50 16.79
N GLY A 87 6.30 7.09 16.81
CA GLY A 87 5.92 8.20 15.92
C GLY A 87 6.91 9.35 15.88
N ASP A 88 7.34 9.81 17.06
CA ASP A 88 8.28 10.94 17.19
C ASP A 88 9.67 10.62 16.60
N GLN A 89 10.10 9.36 16.68
CA GLN A 89 11.37 8.92 16.10
C GLN A 89 11.32 8.99 14.57
N ILE A 90 10.18 8.61 13.98
CA ILE A 90 9.95 8.74 12.55
C ILE A 90 9.86 10.20 12.14
N ILE A 91 9.09 11.03 12.86
CA ILE A 91 9.00 12.48 12.59
C ILE A 91 10.40 13.12 12.64
N ALA A 92 11.22 12.75 13.63
CA ALA A 92 12.60 13.22 13.72
C ALA A 92 13.46 12.74 12.55
N ALA A 93 13.32 11.48 12.10
CA ALA A 93 14.02 10.97 10.92
C ALA A 93 13.62 11.73 9.65
N VAL A 94 12.33 12.00 9.45
CA VAL A 94 11.84 12.80 8.31
C VAL A 94 12.42 14.21 8.34
N ARG A 95 12.37 14.91 9.48
CA ARG A 95 12.94 16.26 9.62
C ARG A 95 14.44 16.34 9.32
N ARG A 96 15.20 15.29 9.63
CA ARG A 96 16.65 15.24 9.38
C ARG A 96 16.98 15.02 7.90
N LYS A 97 16.15 14.26 7.18
CA LYS A 97 16.47 13.75 5.84
C LYS A 97 15.64 14.39 4.72
N SER A 98 14.56 15.09 5.04
CA SER A 98 13.67 15.71 4.08
C SER A 98 13.12 17.05 4.58
N SER A 99 13.02 18.02 3.68
CA SER A 99 12.43 19.33 3.94
C SER A 99 10.90 19.36 3.80
N ILE A 100 10.24 18.20 3.68
CA ILE A 100 8.79 18.09 3.49
C ILE A 100 7.99 18.50 4.73
N LEU A 101 8.58 18.32 5.92
CA LEU A 101 7.97 18.76 7.17
C LEU A 101 8.33 20.23 7.44
N PRO A 102 7.39 21.02 7.98
CA PRO A 102 7.69 22.38 8.36
C PRO A 102 8.69 22.40 9.52
N GLY A 103 9.57 23.40 9.55
CA GLY A 103 10.55 23.57 10.63
C GLY A 103 9.91 23.82 12.00
N SER A 104 8.68 24.35 12.00
CA SER A 104 7.85 24.58 13.19
C SER A 104 6.40 24.17 12.92
N GLY A 105 5.70 23.70 13.95
CA GLY A 105 4.30 23.27 13.86
C GLY A 105 4.08 21.83 14.30
N THR A 106 2.82 21.52 14.63
CA THR A 106 2.41 20.20 15.14
C THR A 106 2.27 19.23 13.98
N VAL A 107 3.15 18.24 13.90
CA VAL A 107 3.00 17.07 13.03
C VAL A 107 2.44 15.95 13.89
N THR A 108 1.37 15.30 13.44
CA THR A 108 0.73 14.21 14.18
C THR A 108 0.84 12.90 13.44
N VAL A 109 0.85 11.79 14.18
CA VAL A 109 0.78 10.45 13.61
C VAL A 109 -0.68 10.05 13.52
N THR A 110 -1.17 9.89 12.28
CA THR A 110 -2.56 9.51 12.01
C THR A 110 -2.70 7.99 11.89
N ARG A 111 -1.67 7.33 11.37
CA ARG A 111 -1.56 5.86 11.44
C ARG A 111 -0.29 5.50 12.20
N PRO A 112 -0.39 4.76 13.32
CA PRO A 112 0.78 4.35 14.07
C PRO A 112 1.73 3.51 13.19
N PRO A 113 3.03 3.48 13.52
CA PRO A 113 4.01 2.73 12.74
C PRO A 113 3.68 1.24 12.73
N VAL A 114 3.65 0.67 11.53
CA VAL A 114 3.56 -0.77 11.33
C VAL A 114 4.85 -1.31 10.73
N CYS A 115 5.23 -2.52 11.13
CA CYS A 115 6.52 -3.13 10.87
C CYS A 115 6.37 -4.42 10.06
N ALA A 116 7.25 -4.61 9.10
CA ALA A 116 7.51 -5.90 8.46
C ALA A 116 9.01 -6.03 8.15
N GLY A 117 9.62 -7.18 8.46
CA GLY A 117 11.08 -7.33 8.40
C GLY A 117 11.82 -6.26 9.22
N THR A 118 12.64 -5.44 8.58
CA THR A 118 13.32 -4.28 9.18
C THR A 118 12.77 -2.94 8.70
N TRP A 119 11.61 -2.94 8.07
CA TRP A 119 10.99 -1.78 7.44
C TRP A 119 9.75 -1.35 8.20
N GLN A 120 9.45 -0.06 8.14
CA GLN A 120 8.30 0.53 8.80
C GLN A 120 7.52 1.46 7.87
N TYR A 121 6.21 1.47 8.04
CA TYR A 121 5.29 2.35 7.35
C TYR A 121 4.43 3.12 8.36
N THR A 122 4.22 4.41 8.14
CA THR A 122 3.33 5.25 8.94
C THR A 122 2.69 6.34 8.06
N VAL A 123 1.64 6.96 8.58
CA VAL A 123 1.00 8.12 7.95
C VAL A 123 1.00 9.28 8.93
N LEU A 124 1.58 10.39 8.50
CA LEU A 124 1.67 11.64 9.24
C LEU A 124 0.65 12.64 8.68
N THR A 125 0.03 13.40 9.58
CA THR A 125 -0.74 14.58 9.19
C THR A 125 0.07 15.83 9.50
N VAL A 126 0.16 16.70 8.48
CA VAL A 126 0.79 18.01 8.57
C VAL A 126 -0.28 19.06 8.29
N PRO A 127 -0.43 20.08 9.16
CA PRO A 127 -1.41 21.13 8.96
C PRO A 127 -1.29 21.79 7.58
N GLY A 128 -2.42 21.94 6.88
CA GLY A 128 -2.47 22.56 5.56
C GLY A 128 -1.87 21.71 4.42
N ARG A 129 -1.65 20.41 4.63
CA ARG A 129 -1.15 19.48 3.62
C ARG A 129 -1.96 18.18 3.61
N GLU A 130 -1.87 17.48 2.49
CA GLU A 130 -2.36 16.11 2.39
C GLU A 130 -1.57 15.18 3.35
N PRO A 131 -2.18 14.10 3.88
CA PRO A 131 -1.46 13.14 4.69
C PRO A 131 -0.22 12.60 3.99
N LEU A 132 0.91 12.63 4.70
CA LEU A 132 2.18 12.15 4.20
C LEU A 132 2.35 10.69 4.59
N GLN A 133 2.53 9.84 3.59
CA GLN A 133 2.99 8.48 3.79
C GLN A 133 4.49 8.49 4.00
N VAL A 134 4.99 7.66 4.92
CA VAL A 134 6.41 7.61 5.26
C VAL A 134 6.86 6.16 5.34
N VAL A 135 7.96 5.85 4.66
CA VAL A 135 8.64 4.56 4.74
C VAL A 135 10.04 4.76 5.30
N THR A 136 10.35 4.02 6.36
CA THR A 136 11.68 3.98 6.97
C THR A 136 12.21 2.55 7.04
N LYS A 137 13.51 2.40 7.27
CA LYS A 137 14.15 1.10 7.49
C LYS A 137 15.21 1.18 8.59
N GLY A 138 15.52 0.02 9.16
CA GLY A 138 16.55 -0.15 10.17
C GLY A 138 16.01 -0.19 11.60
N VAL A 139 16.93 -0.11 12.56
CA VAL A 139 16.63 -0.15 13.99
C VAL A 139 16.21 1.23 14.52
N PRO A 140 15.43 1.30 15.60
CA PRO A 140 14.93 2.57 16.15
C PRO A 140 16.01 3.62 16.45
N THR A 141 17.22 3.18 16.83
CA THR A 141 18.36 4.06 17.15
C THR A 141 19.10 4.59 15.91
N SER A 142 18.88 4.00 14.73
CA SER A 142 19.55 4.35 13.48
C SER A 142 18.56 4.25 12.32
N LEU A 143 17.41 4.92 12.48
CA LEU A 143 16.34 4.90 11.51
C LEU A 143 16.72 5.69 10.25
N ASP A 144 16.67 5.02 9.10
CA ASP A 144 16.93 5.61 7.80
C ASP A 144 15.62 5.91 7.08
N LEU A 145 15.52 7.12 6.52
CA LEU A 145 14.35 7.54 5.74
C LEU A 145 14.52 7.04 4.31
N VAL A 146 13.62 6.16 3.87
CA VAL A 146 13.60 5.69 2.48
C VAL A 146 12.82 6.68 1.61
N THR A 147 11.61 7.05 2.02
CA THR A 147 10.80 8.05 1.32
C THR A 147 9.72 8.63 2.24
N ALA A 148 9.29 9.86 1.94
CA ALA A 148 8.17 10.54 2.57
C ALA A 148 7.45 11.43 1.56
N GLY A 149 6.15 11.27 1.42
CA GLY A 149 5.36 12.01 0.45
C GLY A 149 3.93 11.49 0.33
N THR A 150 3.17 12.04 -0.60
CA THR A 150 1.87 11.49 -1.02
C THR A 150 2.06 10.29 -1.95
N ASP A 151 3.14 10.30 -2.73
CA ASP A 151 3.63 9.17 -3.53
C ASP A 151 4.93 8.61 -2.94
N ILE A 152 4.94 7.31 -2.63
CA ILE A 152 6.06 6.64 -1.94
C ILE A 152 6.52 5.38 -2.66
N CYS A 153 5.93 5.02 -3.81
CA CYS A 153 6.27 3.80 -4.54
C CYS A 153 7.52 3.99 -5.41
N THR A 154 8.63 4.40 -4.77
CA THR A 154 9.94 4.55 -5.42
C THR A 154 10.50 3.19 -5.84
N VAL A 155 11.50 3.20 -6.73
CA VAL A 155 12.21 1.98 -7.15
C VAL A 155 12.74 1.19 -5.95
N GLU A 156 13.22 1.89 -4.92
CA GLU A 156 13.73 1.24 -3.71
C GLU A 156 12.61 0.52 -2.94
N VAL A 157 11.47 1.17 -2.74
CA VAL A 157 10.32 0.55 -2.05
C VAL A 157 9.80 -0.65 -2.83
N ARG A 158 9.63 -0.52 -4.16
CA ARG A 158 9.09 -1.60 -5.00
C ARG A 158 9.99 -2.83 -5.03
N ASN A 159 11.32 -2.63 -5.04
CA ASN A 159 12.27 -3.72 -5.21
C ASN A 159 12.74 -4.33 -3.89
N PHE A 160 12.82 -3.55 -2.80
CA PHE A 160 13.46 -3.99 -1.55
C PHE A 160 12.56 -3.98 -0.33
N ALA A 161 11.41 -3.29 -0.35
CA ALA A 161 10.51 -3.34 0.79
C ALA A 161 9.86 -4.73 0.88
N PRO A 162 9.68 -5.28 2.10
CA PRO A 162 8.97 -6.52 2.31
C PRO A 162 7.54 -6.46 1.74
N PRO A 163 6.98 -7.59 1.29
CA PRO A 163 5.62 -7.63 0.74
C PRO A 163 4.57 -6.96 1.64
N GLY A 164 4.66 -7.14 2.97
CA GLY A 164 3.74 -6.49 3.90
C GLY A 164 3.77 -4.96 3.81
N ILE A 165 4.94 -4.34 3.65
CA ILE A 165 5.06 -2.88 3.49
C ILE A 165 4.50 -2.44 2.14
N ARG A 166 4.86 -3.12 1.05
CA ARG A 166 4.37 -2.78 -0.30
C ARG A 166 2.84 -2.79 -0.36
N ILE A 167 2.23 -3.90 0.08
CA ILE A 167 0.77 -4.04 0.12
C ILE A 167 0.12 -2.95 0.98
N THR A 168 0.70 -2.65 2.15
CA THR A 168 0.17 -1.62 3.06
C THR A 168 0.29 -0.20 2.47
N ALA A 169 1.35 0.05 1.72
CA ALA A 169 1.64 1.31 1.03
C ALA A 169 0.87 1.47 -0.30
N GLY A 170 0.27 0.40 -0.83
CA GLY A 170 -0.32 0.41 -2.16
C GLY A 170 0.71 0.36 -3.30
N CYS A 171 1.90 -0.19 -3.02
CA CYS A 171 2.92 -0.57 -3.99
C CYS A 171 2.91 -2.10 -4.20
#